data_AF-A0A351G6Q6-F1
#
_entry.id   AF-A0A351G6Q6-F1
#
_cell.length_a   1.000
_cell.length_b   1.000
_cell.length_c   1.000
_cell.angle_alpha   90.00
_cell.angle_beta   90.00
_cell.angle_gamma   90.00
#
_symmetry.space_group_name_H-M   'P 1'
#
loop_
_entity.id
_entity.type
_entity.pdbx_description
1 polymer ?
#
loop_
_entity_poly.entity_id
_entity_poly.type
_entity_poly.pdbx_seq_one_letter_code
_entity_poly.pdbx_strand_id
1 'polypeptide(L)'
;MMGLPEFFQDKPTTIIFDLDGTLRESVPGGDSFMLDYAVSLGVVCSPECYINSRQWAHQYWASSECLLLDEKTYGKGEAAFWENYARRTLESIGAPAEQVEKLSPLLHAHMYENYRPQDLIPEDVIPTLVTLREAGLTLGLLTNRTHPVDEYLAEVGLAEHLEFYIAAGQVGSWKPEPEIFYYSMGMARSYPRQTIYIGDNYYADIVGARNAGITPILIDRDRVFPDADCFVIYEISELLNVLQLA
;
A
#
# COMPACT_ATOMS: atom_id res chain seq x y z
N MET A 1 -29.07 17.06 -7.96
CA MET A 1 -27.62 16.96 -7.71
C MET A 1 -27.46 16.46 -6.30
N MET A 2 -27.04 15.21 -6.12
CA MET A 2 -26.56 14.78 -4.80
C MET A 2 -25.30 15.61 -4.51
N GLY A 3 -25.16 16.15 -3.30
CA GLY A 3 -23.93 16.88 -2.92
C GLY A 3 -22.74 15.92 -2.80
N LEU A 4 -21.52 16.46 -2.77
CA LEU A 4 -20.33 15.68 -2.43
C LEU A 4 -20.58 14.89 -1.13
N PRO A 5 -20.02 13.67 -0.97
CA PRO A 5 -20.12 12.91 0.25
C PRO A 5 -19.82 13.76 1.50
N GLU A 6 -20.59 13.57 2.58
CA GLU A 6 -20.49 14.39 3.80
C GLU A 6 -19.12 14.30 4.50
N PHE A 7 -18.28 13.32 4.14
CA PHE A 7 -16.93 13.19 4.68
C PHE A 7 -15.93 14.20 4.08
N PHE A 8 -16.26 14.83 2.95
CA PHE A 8 -15.44 15.93 2.42
C PHE A 8 -15.72 17.22 3.20
N GLN A 9 -14.71 17.71 3.91
CA GLN A 9 -14.83 18.97 4.65
C GLN A 9 -14.92 20.17 3.70
N ASP A 10 -14.07 20.19 2.68
CA ASP A 10 -14.06 21.17 1.61
C ASP A 10 -14.03 20.44 0.25
N LYS A 11 -14.32 21.15 -0.86
CA LYS A 11 -14.21 20.56 -2.20
C LYS A 11 -12.75 20.13 -2.45
N PRO A 12 -12.50 18.85 -2.77
CA PRO A 12 -11.16 18.37 -3.09
C PRO A 12 -10.57 19.09 -4.31
N THR A 13 -9.30 19.43 -4.24
CA THR A 13 -8.50 19.99 -5.35
C THR A 13 -7.28 19.13 -5.67
N THR A 14 -6.92 18.21 -4.77
CA THR A 14 -5.70 17.41 -4.86
C THR A 14 -5.98 15.96 -4.46
N ILE A 15 -5.41 15.02 -5.21
CA ILE A 15 -5.39 13.60 -4.86
C ILE A 15 -3.94 13.12 -4.88
N ILE A 16 -3.52 12.49 -3.78
CA ILE A 16 -2.21 11.87 -3.65
C ILE A 16 -2.41 10.36 -3.55
N PHE A 17 -1.74 9.60 -4.39
CA PHE A 17 -1.83 8.16 -4.45
C PHE A 17 -0.59 7.51 -3.84
N ASP A 18 -0.76 6.39 -3.16
CA ASP A 18 0.30 5.41 -3.02
C ASP A 18 0.58 4.73 -4.38
N LEU A 19 1.73 4.06 -4.50
CA LEU A 19 2.10 3.28 -5.66
C LEU A 19 1.70 1.80 -5.52
N ASP A 20 2.23 1.15 -4.49
CA ASP A 20 2.42 -0.29 -4.44
C ASP A 20 1.22 -1.00 -3.78
N GLY A 21 0.30 -1.54 -4.59
CA GLY A 21 -1.00 -2.05 -4.13
C GLY A 21 -2.14 -1.09 -4.45
N THR A 22 -1.80 0.11 -4.95
CA THR A 22 -2.74 1.19 -5.29
C THR A 22 -2.81 1.44 -6.80
N LEU A 23 -1.76 2.02 -7.41
CA LEU A 23 -1.71 2.28 -8.86
C LEU A 23 -1.03 1.14 -9.64
N ARG A 24 -0.22 0.33 -8.96
CA ARG A 24 0.39 -0.88 -9.52
C ARG A 24 0.20 -2.05 -8.58
N GLU A 25 0.22 -3.25 -9.12
CA GLU A 25 0.17 -4.51 -8.38
C GLU A 25 1.37 -5.39 -8.75
N SER A 26 1.83 -6.20 -7.79
CA SER A 26 2.74 -7.31 -8.08
C SER A 26 1.91 -8.57 -8.33
N VAL A 27 2.13 -9.22 -9.47
CA VAL A 27 1.43 -10.45 -9.82
C VAL A 27 2.44 -11.59 -10.04
N PRO A 28 2.39 -12.67 -9.24
CA PRO A 28 1.54 -12.85 -8.06
C PRO A 28 1.93 -11.90 -6.91
N GLY A 29 1.02 -11.69 -5.96
CA GLY A 29 1.31 -10.93 -4.73
C GLY A 29 2.21 -11.74 -3.80
N GLY A 30 3.20 -11.11 -3.17
CA GLY A 30 4.24 -11.83 -2.41
C GLY A 30 3.73 -12.53 -1.15
N ASP A 31 2.70 -11.98 -0.52
CA ASP A 31 2.00 -12.58 0.62
C ASP A 31 1.26 -13.86 0.20
N SER A 32 0.47 -13.81 -0.87
CA SER A 32 -0.26 -14.97 -1.41
C SER A 32 0.71 -16.05 -1.89
N PHE A 33 1.77 -15.66 -2.61
CA PHE A 33 2.80 -16.58 -3.10
C PHE A 33 3.49 -17.34 -1.95
N MET A 34 3.81 -16.64 -0.85
CA MET A 34 4.41 -17.26 0.34
C MET A 34 3.43 -18.21 1.05
N LEU A 35 2.19 -17.77 1.27
CA LEU A 35 1.17 -18.54 1.99
C LEU A 35 0.72 -19.78 1.21
N ASP A 36 0.56 -19.68 -0.11
CA ASP A 36 0.19 -20.81 -0.95
C ASP A 36 1.26 -21.90 -0.90
N TYR A 37 2.54 -21.50 -0.86
CA TYR A 37 3.63 -22.46 -0.65
C TYR A 37 3.57 -23.10 0.75
N ALA A 38 3.31 -22.32 1.80
CA ALA A 38 3.13 -22.84 3.15
C ALA A 38 1.99 -23.87 3.23
N VAL A 39 0.85 -23.58 2.59
CA VAL A 39 -0.30 -24.49 2.49
C VAL A 39 0.08 -25.77 1.75
N SER A 40 0.85 -25.66 0.66
CA SER A 40 1.35 -26.83 -0.09
C SER A 40 2.24 -27.76 0.75
N LEU A 41 2.87 -27.21 1.81
CA LEU A 41 3.71 -27.94 2.76
C LEU A 41 2.94 -28.48 3.98
N GLY A 42 1.62 -28.30 4.02
CA GLY A 42 0.73 -28.86 5.05
C GLY A 42 0.40 -27.89 6.19
N VAL A 43 0.63 -26.59 6.04
CA VAL A 43 0.07 -25.57 6.94
C VAL A 43 -1.44 -25.46 6.68
N VAL A 44 -2.25 -25.53 7.73
CA VAL A 44 -3.70 -25.35 7.63
C VAL A 44 -4.02 -23.85 7.68
N CYS A 45 -4.57 -23.32 6.59
CA CYS A 45 -4.96 -21.91 6.50
C CYS A 45 -6.38 -21.80 5.90
N SER A 46 -7.30 -21.18 6.63
CA SER A 46 -8.63 -20.83 6.15
C SER A 46 -8.58 -19.55 5.30
N PRO A 47 -9.64 -19.18 4.56
CA PRO A 47 -9.71 -17.88 3.88
C PRO A 47 -9.50 -16.69 4.83
N GLU A 48 -9.99 -16.78 6.07
CA GLU A 48 -9.77 -15.77 7.12
C GLU A 48 -8.29 -15.65 7.51
N CYS A 49 -7.54 -16.76 7.47
CA CYS A 49 -6.10 -16.75 7.72
C CYS A 49 -5.33 -15.90 6.68
N TYR A 50 -5.71 -15.94 5.39
CA TYR A 50 -5.13 -15.05 4.38
C TYR A 50 -5.41 -13.57 4.67
N ILE A 51 -6.64 -13.25 5.08
CA ILE A 51 -7.01 -11.88 5.48
C ILE A 51 -6.19 -11.43 6.69
N ASN A 52 -6.12 -12.25 7.74
CA ASN A 52 -5.37 -11.94 8.96
C ASN A 52 -3.88 -11.73 8.68
N SER A 53 -3.29 -12.58 7.82
CA SER A 53 -1.89 -12.42 7.40
C SER A 53 -1.66 -11.08 6.69
N ARG A 54 -2.57 -10.66 5.81
CA ARG A 54 -2.44 -9.37 5.11
C ARG A 54 -2.66 -8.18 6.03
N GLN A 55 -3.66 -8.24 6.91
CA GLN A 55 -3.86 -7.20 7.92
C GLN A 55 -2.62 -7.05 8.81
N TRP A 56 -2.03 -8.17 9.24
CA TRP A 56 -0.77 -8.17 9.97
C TRP A 56 0.38 -7.57 9.14
N ALA A 57 0.51 -7.95 7.86
CA ALA A 57 1.54 -7.40 6.98
C ALA A 57 1.41 -5.88 6.83
N HIS A 58 0.18 -5.35 6.70
CA HIS A 58 -0.06 -3.90 6.65
C HIS A 58 0.45 -3.20 7.91
N GLN A 59 0.15 -3.76 9.10
CA GLN A 59 0.69 -3.26 10.36
C GLN A 59 2.22 -3.33 10.40
N TYR A 60 2.79 -4.48 10.04
CA TYR A 60 4.22 -4.72 10.09
C TYR A 60 4.99 -3.70 9.24
N TRP A 61 4.56 -3.50 7.99
CA TRP A 61 5.22 -2.61 7.03
C TRP A 61 4.94 -1.11 7.23
N ALA A 62 4.06 -0.74 8.17
CA ALA A 62 3.76 0.66 8.49
C ALA A 62 4.71 1.23 9.56
N SER A 63 6.02 1.08 9.35
CA SER A 63 7.07 1.52 10.31
C SER A 63 6.83 1.00 11.75
N SER A 64 6.32 -0.23 11.88
CA SER A 64 6.04 -0.81 13.19
C SER A 64 7.29 -0.96 14.05
N GLU A 65 7.13 -0.95 15.37
CA GLU A 65 8.21 -1.27 16.31
C GLU A 65 8.82 -2.65 15.99
N CYS A 66 7.99 -3.59 15.58
CA CYS A 66 8.39 -4.93 15.16
C CYS A 66 9.36 -4.90 13.96
N LEU A 67 9.00 -4.18 12.90
CA LEU A 67 9.85 -4.00 11.72
C LEU A 67 11.19 -3.35 12.09
N LEU A 68 11.16 -2.26 12.86
CA LEU A 68 12.36 -1.53 13.26
C LEU A 68 13.31 -2.41 14.10
N LEU A 69 12.75 -3.23 14.99
CA LEU A 69 13.52 -4.19 15.77
C LEU A 69 14.13 -5.28 14.88
N ASP A 70 13.37 -5.81 13.94
CA ASP A 70 13.84 -6.86 13.04
C ASP A 70 14.93 -6.35 12.09
N GLU A 71 14.78 -5.15 11.52
CA GLU A 71 15.82 -4.52 10.69
C GLU A 71 17.13 -4.36 11.47
N LYS A 72 17.04 -3.94 12.74
CA LYS A 72 18.21 -3.79 13.63
C LYS A 72 18.83 -5.14 14.01
N THR A 73 18.01 -6.17 14.20
CA THR A 73 18.44 -7.47 14.72
C THR A 73 18.99 -8.38 13.62
N TYR A 74 18.33 -8.39 12.46
CA TYR A 74 18.60 -9.34 11.39
C TYR A 74 19.17 -8.70 10.12
N GLY A 75 19.37 -7.38 10.11
CA GLY A 75 19.94 -6.63 8.99
C GLY A 75 18.89 -6.33 7.92
N LYS A 76 18.64 -5.03 7.67
CA LYS A 76 17.65 -4.60 6.67
C LYS A 76 17.95 -5.19 5.28
N GLY A 77 17.01 -5.98 4.76
CA GLY A 77 17.11 -6.60 3.44
C GLY A 77 18.07 -7.80 3.36
N GLU A 78 18.70 -8.20 4.46
CA GLU A 78 19.55 -9.39 4.51
C GLU A 78 18.73 -10.68 4.56
N ALA A 79 19.34 -11.81 4.21
CA ALA A 79 18.69 -13.12 4.20
C ALA A 79 18.06 -13.48 5.56
N ALA A 80 18.74 -13.17 6.66
CA ALA A 80 18.22 -13.43 8.01
C ALA A 80 16.94 -12.63 8.31
N PHE A 81 16.82 -11.40 7.80
CA PHE A 81 15.62 -10.61 7.95
C PHE A 81 14.45 -11.22 7.18
N TRP A 82 14.67 -11.69 5.96
CA TRP A 82 13.63 -12.32 5.15
C TRP A 82 13.19 -13.68 5.68
N GLU A 83 14.12 -14.46 6.24
CA GLU A 83 13.77 -15.69 6.97
C GLU A 83 12.92 -15.38 8.21
N ASN A 84 13.28 -14.35 8.97
CA ASN A 84 12.49 -13.90 10.11
C ASN A 84 11.12 -13.37 9.69
N TYR A 85 11.02 -12.68 8.55
CA TYR A 85 9.74 -12.24 8.00
C TYR A 85 8.86 -13.45 7.65
N ALA A 86 9.40 -14.47 6.98
CA ALA A 86 8.69 -15.72 6.70
C ALA A 86 8.20 -16.42 7.99
N ARG A 87 9.04 -16.42 9.03
CA ARG A 87 8.68 -16.90 10.37
C ARG A 87 7.47 -16.16 10.94
N ARG A 88 7.50 -14.83 10.91
CA ARG A 88 6.40 -14.00 11.43
C ARG A 88 5.11 -14.14 10.63
N THR A 89 5.21 -14.35 9.31
CA THR A 89 4.04 -14.67 8.48
C THR A 89 3.38 -15.98 8.93
N LEU A 90 4.15 -17.02 9.23
CA LEU A 90 3.59 -18.27 9.77
C LEU A 90 2.98 -18.07 11.17
N GLU A 91 3.58 -17.23 12.00
CA GLU A 91 3.04 -16.91 13.33
C GLU A 91 1.75 -16.09 13.26
N SER A 92 1.63 -15.15 12.32
CA SER A 92 0.45 -14.29 12.16
C SER A 92 -0.81 -15.08 11.80
N ILE A 93 -0.63 -16.23 11.14
CA ILE A 93 -1.70 -17.17 10.81
C ILE A 93 -1.93 -18.25 11.87
N GLY A 94 -1.18 -18.24 12.97
CA GLY A 94 -1.32 -19.19 14.06
C GLY A 94 -0.78 -20.59 13.74
N ALA A 95 0.22 -20.71 12.85
CA ALA A 95 0.87 -21.99 12.61
C ALA A 95 1.54 -22.54 13.89
N PRO A 96 1.50 -23.86 14.15
CA PRO A 96 2.17 -24.46 15.30
C PRO A 96 3.68 -24.14 15.32
N ALA A 97 4.24 -23.94 16.51
CA ALA A 97 5.65 -23.57 16.68
C ALA A 97 6.64 -24.53 15.97
N GLU A 98 6.35 -25.83 15.98
CA GLU A 98 7.14 -26.84 15.26
C GLU A 98 7.13 -26.61 13.73
N GLN A 99 5.98 -26.23 13.17
CA GLN A 99 5.87 -25.88 11.75
C GLN A 99 6.57 -24.56 11.46
N VAL A 100 6.43 -23.55 12.33
CA VAL A 100 7.11 -22.26 12.18
C VAL A 100 8.63 -22.47 12.09
N GLU A 101 9.23 -23.17 13.06
CA GLU A 101 10.68 -23.43 13.07
C GLU A 101 11.14 -24.20 11.83
N LYS A 102 10.41 -25.25 11.46
CA LYS A 102 10.77 -26.12 10.34
C LYS A 102 10.61 -25.44 8.97
N LEU A 103 9.55 -24.65 8.78
CA LEU A 103 9.13 -24.17 7.46
C LEU A 103 9.65 -22.77 7.12
N SER A 104 9.99 -21.92 8.10
CA SER A 104 10.47 -20.55 7.82
C SER A 104 11.65 -20.48 6.84
N PRO A 105 12.71 -21.31 6.99
CA PRO A 105 13.81 -21.31 6.03
C PRO A 105 13.40 -21.77 4.63
N LEU A 106 12.45 -22.71 4.54
CA LEU A 106 11.94 -23.22 3.26
C LEU A 106 11.11 -22.16 2.53
N LEU A 107 10.26 -21.42 3.25
CA LEU A 107 9.47 -20.31 2.69
C LEU A 107 10.39 -19.21 2.16
N HIS A 108 11.39 -18.81 2.95
CA HIS A 108 12.37 -17.82 2.50
C HIS A 108 13.14 -18.28 1.26
N ALA A 109 13.64 -19.52 1.25
CA ALA A 109 14.31 -20.08 0.08
C ALA A 109 13.39 -20.09 -1.16
N HIS A 110 12.13 -20.52 -0.99
CA HIS A 110 11.15 -20.53 -2.07
C HIS A 110 10.88 -19.13 -2.62
N MET A 111 10.69 -18.13 -1.76
CA MET A 111 10.56 -16.72 -2.15
C MET A 111 11.78 -16.27 -2.95
N TYR A 112 12.98 -16.48 -2.43
CA TYR A 112 14.22 -16.04 -3.09
C TYR A 112 14.41 -16.68 -4.48
N GLU A 113 14.18 -17.98 -4.59
CA GLU A 113 14.41 -18.75 -5.80
C GLU A 113 13.32 -18.56 -6.85
N ASN A 114 12.05 -18.42 -6.43
CA ASN A 114 10.91 -18.57 -7.33
C ASN A 114 10.00 -17.33 -7.43
N TYR A 115 10.05 -16.40 -6.48
CA TYR A 115 9.20 -15.21 -6.54
C TYR A 115 9.76 -14.21 -7.56
N ARG A 116 9.09 -14.13 -8.72
CA ARG A 116 9.42 -13.20 -9.82
C ARG A 116 8.14 -12.49 -10.25
N PRO A 117 7.64 -11.53 -9.44
CA PRO A 117 6.40 -10.83 -9.76
C PRO A 117 6.57 -9.99 -11.02
N GLN A 118 5.49 -9.89 -11.79
CA GLN A 118 5.35 -8.89 -12.84
C GLN A 118 4.62 -7.69 -12.25
N ASP A 119 5.03 -6.51 -12.68
CA ASP A 119 4.29 -5.29 -12.36
C ASP A 119 3.10 -5.16 -13.32
N LEU A 120 1.92 -5.01 -12.74
CA LEU A 120 0.67 -4.79 -13.45
C LEU A 120 0.13 -3.41 -13.09
N ILE A 121 -0.20 -2.62 -14.10
CA ILE A 121 -1.05 -1.42 -13.93
C ILE A 121 -2.50 -1.86 -14.20
N PRO A 122 -3.40 -1.84 -13.20
CA PRO A 122 -4.79 -2.19 -13.42
C PRO A 122 -5.42 -1.33 -14.52
N GLU A 123 -6.30 -1.94 -15.33
CA GLU A 123 -6.82 -1.34 -16.57
C GLU A 123 -7.59 -0.02 -16.32
N ASP A 124 -8.15 0.14 -15.13
CA ASP A 124 -8.93 1.29 -14.73
C ASP A 124 -8.09 2.49 -14.26
N VAL A 125 -6.80 2.30 -13.97
CA VAL A 125 -5.92 3.34 -13.42
C VAL A 125 -5.72 4.50 -14.39
N ILE A 126 -5.12 4.24 -15.56
CA ILE A 126 -4.74 5.30 -16.50
C ILE A 126 -5.96 6.11 -16.98
N PRO A 127 -7.08 5.49 -17.42
CA PRO A 127 -8.28 6.24 -17.80
C PRO A 127 -8.81 7.12 -16.67
N THR A 128 -8.79 6.62 -15.43
CA THR A 128 -9.26 7.39 -14.28
C THR A 128 -8.36 8.58 -14.00
N LEU A 129 -7.02 8.42 -14.01
CA LEU A 129 -6.10 9.53 -13.83
C LEU A 129 -6.27 10.61 -14.91
N VAL A 130 -6.54 10.22 -16.16
CA VAL A 130 -6.85 11.17 -17.24
C VAL A 130 -8.11 11.98 -16.90
N THR A 131 -9.21 11.33 -16.55
CA THR A 131 -10.46 12.03 -16.21
C THR A 131 -10.31 12.95 -14.99
N LEU A 132 -9.60 12.50 -13.94
CA LEU A 132 -9.33 13.32 -12.75
C LEU A 132 -8.53 14.58 -13.10
N ARG A 133 -7.51 14.46 -13.98
CA ARG A 133 -6.71 15.59 -14.45
C ARG A 133 -7.53 16.54 -15.33
N GLU A 134 -8.38 16.01 -16.21
CA GLU A 134 -9.29 16.82 -17.05
C GLU A 134 -10.33 17.59 -16.21
N ALA A 135 -10.70 17.05 -15.04
CA ALA A 135 -11.53 17.75 -14.06
C ALA A 135 -10.78 18.87 -13.29
N GLY A 136 -9.48 19.05 -13.56
CA GLY A 136 -8.66 20.11 -12.97
C GLY A 136 -8.10 19.78 -11.59
N LEU A 137 -8.02 18.50 -11.22
CA LEU A 137 -7.41 18.05 -9.97
C LEU A 137 -5.90 17.90 -10.12
N THR A 138 -5.16 18.32 -9.09
CA THR A 138 -3.73 18.03 -8.97
C THR A 138 -3.53 16.60 -8.50
N LEU A 139 -2.82 15.80 -9.28
CA LEU A 139 -2.53 14.40 -8.96
C LEU A 139 -1.06 14.24 -8.57
N GLY A 140 -0.80 13.56 -7.47
CA GLY A 140 0.55 13.26 -7.00
C GLY A 140 0.71 11.83 -6.51
N LEU A 141 1.96 11.40 -6.36
CA LEU A 141 2.31 10.08 -5.82
C LEU A 141 3.18 10.22 -4.58
N LEU A 142 2.94 9.36 -3.58
CA LEU A 142 3.75 9.25 -2.38
C LEU A 142 3.94 7.78 -1.99
N THR A 143 5.16 7.26 -2.13
CA THR A 143 5.50 5.85 -1.87
C THR A 143 6.57 5.69 -0.78
N ASN A 144 6.49 4.58 -0.03
CA ASN A 144 7.51 4.19 0.96
C ASN A 144 8.80 3.61 0.34
N ARG A 145 8.93 3.61 -0.98
CA ARG A 145 10.17 3.18 -1.65
C ARG A 145 11.36 4.04 -1.20
N THR A 146 12.51 3.37 -1.04
CA THR A 146 13.77 4.02 -0.66
C THR A 146 14.41 4.79 -1.81
N HIS A 147 14.23 4.31 -3.04
CA HIS A 147 14.84 4.90 -4.23
C HIS A 147 13.84 5.75 -5.01
N PRO A 148 14.32 6.77 -5.74
CA PRO A 148 13.49 7.54 -6.67
C PRO A 148 12.75 6.62 -7.65
N VAL A 149 11.56 7.05 -8.07
CA VAL A 149 10.64 6.28 -8.92
C VAL A 149 10.45 6.87 -10.32
N ASP A 150 11.18 7.94 -10.65
CA ASP A 150 11.08 8.67 -11.92
C ASP A 150 11.14 7.76 -13.15
N GLU A 151 12.22 6.96 -13.25
CA GLU A 151 12.46 6.07 -14.40
C GLU A 151 11.38 5.01 -14.52
N TYR A 152 10.98 4.43 -13.38
CA TYR A 152 9.92 3.43 -13.31
C TYR A 152 8.58 3.99 -13.77
N LEU A 153 8.16 5.15 -13.22
CA LEU A 153 6.88 5.77 -13.58
C LEU A 153 6.83 6.18 -15.05
N ALA A 154 7.97 6.56 -15.64
CA ALA A 154 8.06 6.84 -17.06
C ALA A 154 7.91 5.56 -17.90
N GLU A 155 8.53 4.45 -17.48
CA GLU A 155 8.44 3.15 -18.15
C GLU A 155 7.01 2.59 -18.15
N VAL A 156 6.30 2.68 -17.03
CA VAL A 156 4.92 2.17 -16.91
C VAL A 156 3.84 3.17 -17.32
N GLY A 157 4.24 4.35 -17.85
CA GLY A 157 3.32 5.36 -18.37
C GLY A 157 2.53 6.15 -17.31
N LEU A 158 2.91 6.09 -16.03
CA LEU A 158 2.24 6.84 -14.96
C LEU A 158 2.74 8.28 -14.83
N ALA A 159 4.01 8.54 -15.18
CA ALA A 159 4.66 9.84 -14.93
C ALA A 159 3.92 11.01 -15.59
N GLU A 160 3.38 10.84 -16.80
CA GLU A 160 2.68 11.91 -17.53
C GLU A 160 1.33 12.31 -16.91
N HIS A 161 0.80 11.50 -15.99
CA HIS A 161 -0.48 11.74 -15.31
C HIS A 161 -0.33 12.41 -13.95
N LEU A 162 0.90 12.56 -13.45
CA LEU A 162 1.20 13.04 -12.10
C LEU A 162 1.96 14.36 -12.18
N GLU A 163 1.55 15.35 -11.38
CA GLU A 163 2.26 16.63 -11.27
C GLU A 163 3.53 16.51 -10.42
N PHE A 164 3.55 15.57 -9.49
CA PHE A 164 4.72 15.25 -8.67
C PHE A 164 4.66 13.80 -8.19
N TYR A 165 5.82 13.25 -7.82
CA TYR A 165 5.92 11.93 -7.24
C TYR A 165 7.09 11.92 -6.24
N ILE A 166 6.89 11.29 -5.09
CA ILE A 166 7.79 11.35 -3.94
C ILE A 166 8.08 9.93 -3.45
N ALA A 167 9.35 9.57 -3.41
CA ALA A 167 9.82 8.39 -2.69
C ALA A 167 10.30 8.78 -1.28
N ALA A 168 9.87 8.03 -0.27
CA ALA A 168 10.19 8.28 1.13
C ALA A 168 11.70 8.43 1.39
N GLY A 169 12.54 7.64 0.72
CA GLY A 169 13.99 7.74 0.88
C GLY A 169 14.60 9.06 0.38
N GLN A 170 13.93 9.80 -0.50
CA GLN A 170 14.37 11.16 -0.89
C GLN A 170 14.12 12.20 0.20
N VAL A 171 13.11 11.96 1.05
CA VAL A 171 12.71 12.84 2.15
C VAL A 171 13.41 12.45 3.46
N GLY A 172 13.71 11.16 3.63
CA GLY A 172 14.21 10.60 4.89
C GLY A 172 13.10 10.42 5.93
N SER A 173 11.84 10.33 5.50
CA SER A 173 10.67 10.07 6.32
C SER A 173 9.73 9.12 5.57
N TRP A 174 9.12 8.17 6.28
CA TRP A 174 8.29 7.10 5.72
C TRP A 174 6.89 7.12 6.29
N LYS A 175 5.87 6.80 5.49
CA LYS A 175 4.51 6.60 5.97
C LYS A 175 4.51 5.51 7.04
N PRO A 176 3.83 5.68 8.19
CA PRO A 176 2.81 6.70 8.50
C PRO A 176 3.32 7.98 9.20
N GLU A 177 4.62 8.30 9.16
CA GLU A 177 5.16 9.51 9.79
C GLU A 177 4.51 10.79 9.19
N PRO A 178 4.06 11.76 10.00
CA PRO A 178 3.34 12.93 9.49
C PRO A 178 4.19 13.82 8.57
N GLU A 179 5.51 13.85 8.75
CA GLU A 179 6.43 14.71 8.00
C GLU A 179 6.39 14.43 6.49
N ILE A 180 6.26 13.16 6.08
CA ILE A 180 6.20 12.79 4.66
C ILE A 180 4.90 13.27 3.99
N PHE A 181 3.78 13.29 4.73
CA PHE A 181 2.50 13.82 4.26
C PHE A 181 2.51 15.35 4.20
N TYR A 182 3.16 16.02 5.16
CA TYR A 182 3.34 17.47 5.11
C TYR A 182 4.22 17.90 3.93
N TYR A 183 5.28 17.12 3.67
CA TYR A 183 6.12 17.34 2.50
C TYR A 183 5.32 17.21 1.19
N SER A 184 4.49 16.17 1.05
CA SER A 184 3.68 15.97 -0.15
C SER A 184 2.63 17.07 -0.36
N MET A 185 2.00 17.58 0.71
CA MET A 185 1.11 18.75 0.62
C MET A 185 1.84 20.03 0.21
N GLY A 186 3.09 20.20 0.66
CA GLY A 186 3.94 21.31 0.22
C GLY A 186 4.22 21.28 -1.27
N MET A 187 4.50 20.09 -1.82
CA MET A 187 4.67 19.87 -3.27
C MET A 187 3.37 20.16 -4.04
N ALA A 188 2.23 19.70 -3.52
CA ALA A 188 0.91 19.92 -4.11
C ALA A 188 0.40 21.37 -3.97
N ARG A 189 1.01 22.19 -3.09
CA ARG A 189 0.50 23.51 -2.68
C ARG A 189 -0.96 23.45 -2.22
N SER A 190 -1.32 22.39 -1.51
CA SER A 190 -2.68 22.10 -1.10
C SER A 190 -2.84 22.09 0.42
N TYR A 191 -4.05 22.38 0.89
CA TYR A 191 -4.41 22.26 2.30
C TYR A 191 -4.92 20.85 2.61
N PRO A 192 -4.73 20.34 3.85
CA PRO A 192 -5.19 19.00 4.22
C PRO A 192 -6.69 18.77 3.92
N ARG A 193 -7.53 19.77 4.18
CA ARG A 193 -8.99 19.71 3.97
C ARG A 193 -9.43 19.62 2.51
N GLN A 194 -8.54 19.95 1.57
CA GLN A 194 -8.78 19.88 0.12
C GLN A 194 -7.98 18.75 -0.55
N THR A 195 -7.29 17.93 0.26
CA THR A 195 -6.45 16.83 -0.19
C THR A 195 -7.09 15.50 0.16
N ILE A 196 -7.10 14.59 -0.81
CA ILE A 196 -7.43 13.18 -0.60
C ILE A 196 -6.15 12.37 -0.70
N TYR A 197 -5.98 11.39 0.19
CA TYR A 197 -4.95 10.36 0.08
C TYR A 197 -5.60 9.02 -0.29
N ILE A 198 -5.10 8.35 -1.32
CA ILE A 198 -5.53 7.01 -1.74
C ILE A 198 -4.39 6.03 -1.49
N GLY A 199 -4.63 4.96 -0.75
CA GLY A 199 -3.64 3.90 -0.53
C GLY A 199 -4.30 2.59 -0.11
N ASP A 200 -3.60 1.48 -0.25
CA ASP A 200 -4.06 0.14 0.16
C ASP A 200 -3.62 -0.21 1.58
N ASN A 201 -2.50 0.32 2.06
CA ASN A 201 -2.00 0.00 3.38
C ASN A 201 -2.76 0.79 4.45
N TYR A 202 -3.76 0.15 5.07
CA TYR A 202 -4.55 0.76 6.15
C TYR A 202 -3.71 1.52 7.22
N TYR A 203 -2.58 0.96 7.68
CA TYR A 203 -1.80 1.60 8.75
C TYR A 203 -0.85 2.66 8.22
N ALA A 204 -0.15 2.41 7.12
CA ALA A 204 0.78 3.38 6.55
C ALA A 204 0.03 4.57 5.92
N ASP A 205 -1.02 4.28 5.16
CA ASP A 205 -1.73 5.23 4.31
C ASP A 205 -2.91 5.87 5.03
N ILE A 206 -3.84 5.07 5.52
CA ILE A 206 -5.12 5.58 6.04
C ILE A 206 -4.90 6.25 7.40
N VAL A 207 -4.28 5.53 8.34
CA VAL A 207 -3.94 6.10 9.64
C VAL A 207 -2.93 7.25 9.50
N GLY A 208 -1.91 7.10 8.65
CA GLY A 208 -0.91 8.14 8.38
C GLY A 208 -1.52 9.44 7.84
N ALA A 209 -2.29 9.36 6.75
CA ALA A 209 -2.95 10.52 6.14
C ALA A 209 -3.95 11.18 7.10
N ARG A 210 -4.73 10.38 7.83
CA ARG A 210 -5.67 10.88 8.84
C ARG A 210 -4.97 11.67 9.93
N ASN A 211 -3.84 11.17 10.43
CA ASN A 211 -3.04 11.87 11.45
C ASN A 211 -2.43 13.17 10.91
N ALA A 212 -2.17 13.25 9.60
CA ALA A 212 -1.77 14.48 8.92
C ALA A 212 -2.95 15.43 8.60
N GLY A 213 -4.19 15.05 8.93
CA GLY A 213 -5.41 15.83 8.66
C GLY A 213 -5.91 15.75 7.21
N ILE A 214 -5.37 14.83 6.43
CA ILE A 214 -5.76 14.56 5.04
C ILE A 214 -6.93 13.56 5.03
N THR A 215 -7.86 13.70 4.09
CA THR A 215 -8.98 12.75 3.95
C THR A 215 -8.48 11.45 3.31
N PRO A 216 -8.47 10.30 4.01
CA PRO A 216 -8.03 9.05 3.40
C PRO A 216 -9.18 8.31 2.72
N ILE A 217 -8.87 7.61 1.63
CA ILE A 217 -9.72 6.60 1.02
C ILE A 217 -8.86 5.34 0.86
N LEU A 218 -9.39 4.22 1.36
CA LEU A 218 -8.74 2.92 1.24
C LEU A 218 -9.11 2.29 -0.11
N ILE A 219 -8.12 1.84 -0.86
CA ILE A 219 -8.36 0.90 -1.96
C ILE A 219 -8.12 -0.53 -1.45
N ASP A 220 -9.19 -1.33 -1.43
CA ASP A 220 -9.17 -2.66 -0.82
C ASP A 220 -9.72 -3.72 -1.78
N ARG A 221 -9.05 -3.90 -2.93
CA ARG A 221 -9.44 -4.80 -4.03
C ARG A 221 -9.88 -6.18 -3.55
N ASP A 222 -9.20 -6.70 -2.55
CA ASP A 222 -9.39 -8.05 -2.06
C ASP A 222 -10.14 -8.14 -0.71
N ARG A 223 -10.77 -7.05 -0.27
CA ARG A 223 -11.65 -7.00 0.92
C ARG A 223 -10.95 -7.44 2.22
N VAL A 224 -9.72 -6.99 2.41
CA VAL A 224 -8.88 -7.23 3.60
C VAL A 224 -9.43 -6.51 4.83
N PHE A 225 -10.03 -5.33 4.67
CA PHE A 225 -10.49 -4.48 5.77
C PHE A 225 -12.00 -4.24 5.68
N PRO A 226 -12.84 -5.26 5.94
CA PRO A 226 -14.30 -5.11 5.91
C PRO A 226 -14.82 -4.12 6.95
N ASP A 227 -14.06 -3.91 8.04
CA ASP A 227 -14.40 -3.01 9.14
C ASP A 227 -13.63 -1.67 9.09
N ALA A 228 -13.10 -1.30 7.91
CA ALA A 228 -12.39 -0.03 7.75
C ALA A 228 -13.26 1.17 8.18
N ASP A 229 -12.67 2.08 8.95
CA ASP A 229 -13.30 3.30 9.46
C ASP A 229 -13.13 4.51 8.52
N CYS A 230 -12.98 4.26 7.22
CA CYS A 230 -12.87 5.25 6.17
C CYS A 230 -13.69 4.86 4.94
N PHE A 231 -13.72 5.74 3.94
CA PHE A 231 -14.32 5.38 2.65
C PHE A 231 -13.44 4.33 1.96
N VAL A 232 -14.07 3.31 1.40
CA VAL A 232 -13.38 2.20 0.72
C VAL A 232 -13.83 2.14 -0.73
N ILE A 233 -12.88 1.98 -1.64
CA ILE A 233 -13.10 1.67 -3.05
C ILE A 233 -12.46 0.32 -3.37
N TYR A 234 -12.99 -0.37 -4.38
CA TYR A 234 -12.43 -1.63 -4.86
C TYR A 234 -11.70 -1.46 -6.20
N GLU A 235 -12.01 -0.39 -6.92
CA GLU A 235 -11.33 0.03 -8.15
C GLU A 235 -11.02 1.52 -8.07
N ILE A 236 -9.95 1.98 -8.72
CA ILE A 236 -9.59 3.39 -8.80
C ILE A 236 -10.69 4.17 -9.53
N SER A 237 -11.36 3.56 -10.52
CA SER A 237 -12.48 4.16 -11.26
C SER A 237 -13.65 4.62 -10.38
N GLU A 238 -13.84 4.02 -9.21
CA GLU A 238 -14.89 4.42 -8.28
C GLU A 238 -14.71 5.87 -7.77
N LEU A 239 -13.49 6.41 -7.81
CA LEU A 239 -13.22 7.81 -7.50
C LEU A 239 -14.03 8.77 -8.37
N LEU A 240 -14.33 8.41 -9.62
CA LEU A 240 -15.14 9.24 -10.51
C LEU A 240 -16.56 9.39 -9.95
N ASN A 241 -17.13 8.33 -9.39
CA ASN A 241 -18.45 8.41 -8.74
C ASN A 241 -18.37 9.19 -7.42
N VAL A 242 -17.34 8.94 -6.61
CA VAL A 242 -17.11 9.64 -5.33
C VAL A 242 -17.02 11.15 -5.52
N LEU A 243 -16.36 11.58 -6.59
CA LEU A 243 -16.13 12.99 -6.92
C LEU A 243 -17.19 13.59 -7.86
N GLN A 244 -18.17 12.78 -8.28
CA GLN A 244 -19.26 13.18 -9.19
C GLN A 244 -18.75 13.66 -10.56
N LEU A 245 -17.80 12.93 -11.11
CA LEU A 245 -17.17 13.14 -12.41
C LEU A 245 -17.59 12.12 -13.47
N ALA A 246 -18.49 11.20 -13.12
CA ALA A 246 -19.10 10.21 -14.01
C ALA A 246 -20.35 10.75 -14.73
#